data_AF-A0AAQ4D7Y0-F1
#
_entry.id   AF-A0AAQ4D7Y0-F1
#
_cell.length_a   1.000
_cell.length_b   1.000
_cell.length_c   1.000
_cell.angle_alpha   90.00
_cell.angle_beta   90.00
_cell.angle_gamma   90.00
#
_symmetry.space_group_name_H-M   'P 1'
#
loop_
_entity.id
_entity.type
_entity.pdbx_description
1 polymer ?
#
loop_
_entity_poly.entity_id
_entity_poly.type
_entity_poly.pdbx_seq_one_letter_code
_entity_poly.pdbx_strand_id
1 'polypeptide(L)'
;MDIQLPSRSLLEYFVCKSLWSLPLTSSEEWEDPVDAMQACLLQTMPLDKINSNILQSCLLLEGVTVLAQLSKETFRPLLRICLCPLLEKAASQNHLVSHVACTTLFQVSIACGYRSISELIQQNADYIANAVLFKLRHPSSHSDVTRIVQALAKHSDSSATGLLEDVGHEVLNALDFCHRDNALPFLKVLASIVMYLNTWFPGMPKQDTSKSGGDTKVTMEKTFVQFVDDFHHCKMLSADVELTDEELESSEVPEENVYSMETDEKPPVPGHLKLLVQVLKRCMHLQSSSNIYVQTVVLSIISQAVMPLSRCEDELLPVVHLLWKPLVARFKKDDWNLSVKAFETVMSLAETARDFIRERTLLEVWPRLAGFLHSQHAVSRNKGKAYEVTAAFKYQLALLQGLGHLCCQLKVHEQGIALLASAVVPYLELSQPPRLQEAAVECLQDLACCSADSVWYFVATAYCTTQTRWSPAAPLEPHPLVSTFNLENRNVSLLMAYLSNMDKPRL
;
A
#
# COMPACT_ATOMS: atom_id res chain seq x y z
N MET A 1 37.67 -38.29 -19.04
CA MET A 1 37.29 -38.88 -17.74
C MET A 1 35.97 -38.24 -17.34
N ASP A 2 34.96 -39.05 -17.03
CA ASP A 2 33.63 -38.58 -16.61
C ASP A 2 33.72 -37.96 -15.21
N ILE A 3 34.15 -36.70 -15.12
CA ILE A 3 34.22 -35.92 -13.87
C ILE A 3 32.82 -35.61 -13.32
N GLN A 4 31.77 -35.91 -14.09
CA GLN A 4 30.37 -35.57 -13.78
C GLN A 4 29.77 -36.39 -12.63
N LEU A 5 30.13 -37.67 -12.48
CA LEU A 5 29.58 -38.51 -11.41
C LEU A 5 30.18 -38.14 -10.03
N PRO A 6 31.51 -37.96 -9.88
CA PRO A 6 32.09 -37.52 -8.61
C PRO A 6 31.66 -36.10 -8.22
N SER A 7 31.58 -35.17 -9.18
CA SER A 7 31.17 -33.79 -8.92
C SER A 7 29.72 -33.70 -8.47
N ARG A 8 28.83 -34.54 -9.03
CA ARG A 8 27.44 -34.66 -8.58
C ARG A 8 27.34 -35.10 -7.12
N SER A 9 27.96 -36.22 -6.75
CA SER A 9 27.87 -36.76 -5.39
C SER A 9 28.43 -35.79 -4.35
N LEU A 10 29.52 -35.10 -4.70
CA LEU A 10 30.15 -34.12 -3.82
C LEU A 10 29.30 -32.84 -3.68
N LEU A 11 28.64 -32.40 -4.76
CA LEU A 11 27.69 -31.29 -4.71
C LEU A 11 26.44 -31.62 -3.89
N GLU A 12 25.87 -32.82 -4.05
CA GLU A 12 24.76 -33.32 -3.23
C GLU A 12 25.15 -33.37 -1.75
N TYR A 13 26.39 -33.78 -1.45
CA TYR A 13 26.93 -33.74 -0.08
C TYR A 13 27.05 -32.30 0.45
N PHE A 14 27.63 -31.37 -0.32
CA PHE A 14 27.80 -29.97 0.10
C PHE A 14 26.48 -29.30 0.43
N VAL A 15 25.45 -29.54 -0.40
CA VAL A 15 24.14 -28.90 -0.29
C VAL A 15 23.19 -29.68 0.64
N CYS A 16 23.65 -30.76 1.25
CA CYS A 16 22.87 -31.53 2.21
C CYS A 16 22.44 -30.66 3.40
N LYS A 17 21.20 -30.85 3.86
CA LYS A 17 20.57 -30.05 4.92
C LYS A 17 21.45 -29.96 6.19
N SER A 18 22.14 -31.04 6.56
CA SER A 18 23.00 -31.07 7.74
C SER A 18 24.22 -30.14 7.68
N LEU A 19 24.71 -29.84 6.46
CA LEU A 19 25.88 -28.99 6.24
C LEU A 19 25.49 -27.59 5.78
N TRP A 20 24.41 -27.48 4.99
CA TRP A 20 24.02 -26.24 4.32
C TRP A 20 23.10 -25.37 5.17
N SER A 21 22.12 -25.95 5.88
CA SER A 21 21.14 -25.17 6.67
C SER A 21 21.57 -25.06 8.13
N LEU A 22 22.77 -24.56 8.36
CA LEU A 22 23.27 -24.26 9.71
C LEU A 22 22.71 -22.92 10.20
N PRO A 23 22.33 -22.80 11.49
CA PRO A 23 21.84 -21.56 12.06
C PRO A 23 22.96 -20.51 12.08
N LEU A 24 22.64 -19.32 11.56
CA LEU A 24 23.58 -18.20 11.41
C LEU A 24 23.31 -17.04 12.38
N THR A 25 22.20 -17.09 13.10
CA THR A 25 21.78 -16.10 14.10
C THR A 25 21.25 -16.81 15.34
N SER A 26 21.30 -16.14 16.49
CA SER A 26 20.76 -16.66 17.77
C SER A 26 19.23 -16.73 17.81
N SER A 27 18.56 -16.15 16.81
CA SER A 27 17.11 -16.11 16.66
C SER A 27 16.80 -16.42 15.20
N GLU A 28 16.56 -17.68 14.86
CA GLU A 28 15.72 -17.96 13.70
C GLU A 28 14.28 -17.60 14.07
N GLU A 29 13.58 -16.94 13.15
CA GLU A 29 12.20 -16.46 13.34
C GLU A 29 11.29 -17.63 13.73
N TRP A 30 10.88 -17.68 14.99
CA TRP A 30 9.77 -18.49 15.44
C TRP A 30 8.50 -17.76 15.00
N GLU A 31 7.66 -18.41 14.19
CA GLU A 31 6.42 -17.80 13.67
C GLU A 31 5.37 -17.57 14.78
N ASP A 32 5.58 -18.09 16.00
CA ASP A 32 4.73 -17.88 17.17
C ASP A 32 5.45 -17.06 18.27
N PRO A 33 4.95 -15.86 18.62
CA PRO A 33 5.57 -15.00 19.62
C PRO A 33 5.60 -15.60 21.04
N VAL A 34 4.75 -16.58 21.34
CA VAL A 34 4.75 -17.28 22.63
C VAL A 34 5.94 -18.25 22.70
N ASP A 35 6.21 -19.00 21.63
CA ASP A 35 7.37 -19.89 21.53
C ASP A 35 8.69 -19.11 21.41
N ALA A 36 8.70 -17.96 20.74
CA ALA A 36 9.87 -17.09 20.65
C ALA A 36 10.34 -16.58 22.04
N MET A 37 9.40 -16.19 22.90
CA MET A 37 9.70 -15.69 24.24
C MET A 37 10.12 -16.82 25.20
N GLN A 38 9.53 -18.02 25.05
CA GLN A 38 9.93 -19.23 25.78
C GLN A 38 11.32 -19.76 25.33
N ALA A 39 11.64 -19.68 24.03
CA ALA A 39 12.91 -20.16 23.46
C ALA A 39 14.08 -19.19 23.68
N CYS A 40 13.83 -17.87 23.66
CA CYS A 40 14.83 -16.86 23.97
C CYS A 40 15.35 -16.97 25.41
N LEU A 41 14.58 -17.59 26.31
CA LEU A 41 14.97 -17.91 27.68
C LEU A 41 15.83 -19.18 27.79
N LEU A 42 15.91 -20.04 26.77
CA LEU A 42 16.43 -21.41 26.94
C LEU A 42 17.63 -21.84 26.09
N GLN A 43 18.11 -21.11 25.06
CA GLN A 43 19.41 -21.44 24.45
C GLN A 43 19.90 -20.37 23.46
N THR A 44 20.65 -19.38 23.95
CA THR A 44 21.49 -18.55 23.06
C THR A 44 22.68 -19.38 22.57
N MET A 45 22.76 -19.65 21.27
CA MET A 45 23.92 -20.32 20.69
C MET A 45 25.21 -19.51 20.96
N PRO A 46 26.32 -20.16 21.35
CA PRO A 46 27.58 -19.45 21.61
C PRO A 46 28.13 -18.82 20.33
N LEU A 47 28.69 -17.61 20.46
CA LEU A 47 29.26 -16.82 19.35
C LEU A 47 30.28 -17.61 18.52
N ASP A 48 31.12 -18.42 19.16
CA ASP A 48 32.12 -19.25 18.46
C ASP A 48 31.46 -20.27 17.52
N LYS A 49 30.31 -20.83 17.92
CA LYS A 49 29.57 -21.78 17.09
C LYS A 49 28.91 -21.07 15.90
N ILE A 50 28.39 -19.87 16.11
CA ILE A 50 27.83 -19.04 15.03
C ILE A 50 28.93 -18.68 14.02
N ASN A 51 30.10 -18.22 14.49
CA ASN A 51 31.24 -17.90 13.63
C ASN A 51 31.74 -19.14 12.85
N SER A 52 31.80 -20.30 13.50
CA SER A 52 32.13 -21.57 12.85
C SER A 52 31.12 -21.94 11.75
N ASN A 53 29.81 -21.79 12.01
CA ASN A 53 28.76 -22.05 11.02
C ASN A 53 28.83 -21.09 9.82
N ILE A 54 29.13 -19.81 10.06
CA ILE A 54 29.34 -18.81 9.02
C ILE A 54 30.52 -19.20 8.14
N LEU A 55 31.68 -19.49 8.74
CA LEU A 55 32.88 -19.90 8.00
C LEU A 55 32.62 -21.16 7.18
N GLN A 56 31.97 -22.16 7.78
CA GLN A 56 31.61 -23.39 7.07
C GLN A 56 30.69 -23.11 5.88
N SER A 57 29.68 -22.24 6.03
CA SER A 57 28.82 -21.84 4.91
C SER A 57 29.61 -21.18 3.78
N CYS A 58 30.55 -20.28 4.10
CA CYS A 58 31.41 -19.63 3.11
C CYS A 58 32.32 -20.63 2.37
N LEU A 59 32.93 -21.57 3.10
CA LEU A 59 33.79 -22.60 2.50
C LEU A 59 33.01 -23.55 1.58
N LEU A 60 31.78 -23.92 1.95
CA LEU A 60 30.92 -24.74 1.10
C LEU A 60 30.54 -23.99 -0.19
N LEU A 61 30.22 -22.69 -0.09
CA LEU A 61 29.94 -21.83 -1.25
C LEU A 61 31.14 -21.74 -2.19
N GLU A 62 32.34 -21.49 -1.66
CA GLU A 62 33.58 -21.50 -2.45
C GLU A 62 33.85 -22.87 -3.08
N GLY A 63 33.55 -23.96 -2.36
CA GLY A 63 33.63 -25.31 -2.90
C GLY A 63 32.74 -25.50 -4.14
N VAL A 64 31.51 -24.97 -4.13
CA VAL A 64 30.63 -24.98 -5.30
C VAL A 64 31.23 -24.18 -6.46
N THR A 65 31.81 -23.00 -6.20
CA THR A 65 32.54 -22.23 -7.21
C THR A 65 33.62 -23.07 -7.87
N VAL A 66 34.48 -23.74 -7.08
CA VAL A 66 35.60 -24.52 -7.61
C VAL A 66 35.10 -25.65 -8.51
N LEU A 67 34.05 -26.36 -8.10
CA LEU A 67 33.44 -27.42 -8.93
C LEU A 67 32.89 -26.89 -10.26
N ALA A 68 32.25 -25.71 -10.23
CA ALA A 68 31.74 -25.07 -11.43
C ALA A 68 32.88 -24.64 -12.37
N GLN A 69 33.96 -24.05 -11.83
CA GLN A 69 35.13 -23.63 -12.62
C GLN A 69 35.87 -24.81 -13.26
N LEU A 70 35.98 -25.93 -12.55
CA LEU A 70 36.62 -27.15 -13.08
C LEU A 70 35.77 -27.82 -14.17
N SER A 71 34.44 -27.82 -14.00
CA SER A 71 33.51 -28.53 -14.90
C SER A 71 33.03 -27.66 -16.07
N LYS A 72 33.13 -26.33 -15.95
CA LYS A 72 32.68 -25.33 -16.93
C LYS A 72 31.23 -25.61 -17.39
N GLU A 73 30.97 -25.63 -18.70
CA GLU A 73 29.63 -25.86 -19.28
C GLU A 73 29.03 -27.22 -18.89
N THR A 74 29.84 -28.23 -18.58
CA THR A 74 29.34 -29.55 -18.13
C THR A 74 28.71 -29.50 -16.73
N PHE A 75 28.85 -28.38 -16.02
CA PHE A 75 28.20 -28.11 -14.74
C PHE A 75 26.70 -27.76 -14.88
N ARG A 76 26.22 -27.32 -16.06
CA ARG A 76 24.82 -26.89 -16.25
C ARG A 76 23.77 -27.89 -15.74
N PRO A 77 23.89 -29.23 -15.97
CA PRO A 77 22.93 -30.20 -15.44
C PRO A 77 22.94 -30.36 -13.92
N LEU A 78 23.99 -29.88 -13.25
CA LEU A 78 24.14 -29.90 -11.78
C LEU A 78 23.46 -28.68 -11.13
N LEU A 79 23.11 -27.64 -11.90
CA LEU A 79 22.41 -26.46 -11.40
C LEU A 79 21.07 -26.81 -10.74
N ARG A 80 20.38 -27.85 -11.19
CA ARG A 80 19.14 -28.34 -10.55
C ARG A 80 19.33 -28.72 -9.07
N ILE A 81 20.56 -29.01 -8.64
CA ILE A 81 20.90 -29.42 -7.28
C ILE A 81 21.24 -28.19 -6.44
N CYS A 82 22.06 -27.26 -6.96
CA CYS A 82 22.64 -26.18 -6.17
C CYS A 82 22.06 -24.80 -6.42
N LEU A 83 21.32 -24.55 -7.50
CA LEU A 83 20.87 -23.20 -7.85
C LEU A 83 19.94 -22.59 -6.78
N CYS A 84 18.86 -23.27 -6.40
CA CYS A 84 17.96 -22.76 -5.36
C CYS A 84 18.67 -22.61 -3.99
N PRO A 85 19.48 -23.58 -3.53
CA PRO A 85 20.26 -23.44 -2.30
C PRO A 85 21.26 -22.28 -2.32
N LEU A 86 21.86 -21.96 -3.47
CA LEU A 86 22.70 -20.77 -3.64
C LEU A 86 21.87 -19.48 -3.57
N LEU A 87 20.71 -19.44 -4.23
CA LEU A 87 19.79 -18.30 -4.17
C LEU A 87 19.33 -18.04 -2.73
N GLU A 88 19.01 -19.09 -1.96
CA GLU A 88 18.65 -18.97 -0.55
C GLU A 88 19.75 -18.32 0.29
N LYS A 89 21.00 -18.73 0.09
CA LYS A 89 22.15 -18.13 0.79
C LYS A 89 22.41 -16.70 0.32
N ALA A 90 22.15 -16.37 -0.94
CA ALA A 90 22.29 -15.01 -1.47
C ALA A 90 21.31 -14.02 -0.80
N ALA A 91 20.16 -14.49 -0.33
CA ALA A 91 19.19 -13.71 0.46
C ALA A 91 19.29 -13.96 1.99
N SER A 92 20.42 -14.45 2.48
CA SER A 92 20.68 -14.60 3.92
C SER A 92 20.73 -13.24 4.65
N GLN A 93 20.22 -13.19 5.88
CA GLN A 93 20.36 -12.01 6.75
C GLN A 93 21.82 -11.75 7.18
N ASN A 94 22.66 -12.80 7.20
CA ASN A 94 24.08 -12.63 7.46
C ASN A 94 24.77 -12.06 6.21
N HIS A 95 25.29 -10.83 6.33
CA HIS A 95 25.88 -10.10 5.21
C HIS A 95 27.07 -10.82 4.57
N LEU A 96 27.94 -11.46 5.37
CA LEU A 96 29.11 -12.18 4.84
C LEU A 96 28.67 -13.37 3.99
N VAL A 97 27.74 -14.19 4.51
CA VAL A 97 27.21 -15.34 3.78
C VAL A 97 26.47 -14.90 2.51
N SER A 98 25.66 -13.84 2.59
CA SER A 98 24.98 -13.26 1.42
C SER A 98 25.97 -12.78 0.36
N HIS A 99 27.03 -12.08 0.76
CA HIS A 99 28.06 -11.57 -0.14
C HIS A 99 28.83 -12.70 -0.84
N VAL A 100 29.28 -13.72 -0.09
CA VAL A 100 29.98 -14.88 -0.64
C VAL A 100 29.07 -15.67 -1.57
N ALA A 101 27.79 -15.83 -1.22
CA ALA A 101 26.81 -16.50 -2.08
C ALA A 101 26.53 -15.75 -3.39
N CYS A 102 26.43 -14.42 -3.35
CA CYS A 102 26.31 -13.59 -4.56
C CYS A 102 27.56 -13.73 -5.45
N THR A 103 28.75 -13.72 -4.85
CA THR A 103 30.02 -13.93 -5.56
C THR A 103 30.08 -15.32 -6.20
N THR A 104 29.63 -16.34 -5.47
CA THR A 104 29.53 -17.74 -5.94
C THR A 104 28.58 -17.84 -7.13
N LEU A 105 27.38 -17.26 -7.04
CA LEU A 105 26.41 -17.22 -8.15
C LEU A 105 27.01 -16.55 -9.40
N PHE A 106 27.69 -15.43 -9.23
CA PHE A 106 28.36 -14.74 -10.33
C PHE A 106 29.46 -15.60 -10.97
N GLN A 107 30.30 -16.24 -10.17
CA GLN A 107 31.37 -17.10 -10.67
C GLN A 107 30.83 -18.37 -11.35
N VAL A 108 29.79 -18.99 -10.79
CA VAL A 108 29.09 -20.13 -11.40
C VAL A 108 28.45 -19.73 -12.73
N SER A 109 27.83 -18.55 -12.79
CA SER A 109 27.26 -17.98 -14.03
C SER A 109 28.32 -17.91 -15.14
N ILE A 110 29.47 -17.28 -14.86
CA ILE A 110 30.56 -17.14 -15.84
C ILE A 110 31.14 -18.51 -16.20
N ALA A 111 31.39 -19.39 -15.23
CA ALA A 111 31.96 -20.72 -15.47
C ALA A 111 31.07 -21.59 -16.37
N CYS A 112 29.75 -21.45 -16.25
CA CYS A 112 28.78 -22.16 -17.08
C CYS A 112 28.51 -21.49 -18.45
N GLY A 113 29.11 -20.33 -18.72
CA GLY A 113 28.97 -19.60 -19.99
C GLY A 113 27.74 -18.68 -20.08
N TYR A 114 27.14 -18.28 -18.96
CA TYR A 114 26.10 -17.24 -18.93
C TYR A 114 26.74 -15.85 -18.78
N ARG A 115 26.14 -14.83 -19.39
CA ARG A 115 26.63 -13.44 -19.37
C ARG A 115 26.36 -12.74 -18.05
N SER A 116 25.32 -13.14 -17.33
CA SER A 116 24.92 -12.55 -16.06
C SER A 116 24.13 -13.54 -15.19
N ILE A 117 23.98 -13.21 -13.91
CA ILE A 117 23.12 -13.97 -12.98
C ILE A 117 21.66 -13.95 -13.48
N SER A 118 21.21 -12.85 -14.08
CA SER A 118 19.86 -12.75 -14.67
C SER A 118 19.65 -13.78 -15.78
N GLU A 119 20.63 -13.94 -16.68
CA GLU A 119 20.57 -14.96 -17.75
C GLU A 119 20.60 -16.39 -17.17
N LEU A 120 21.43 -16.63 -16.15
CA LEU A 120 21.47 -17.91 -15.42
C LEU A 120 20.09 -18.25 -14.83
N ILE A 121 19.42 -17.29 -14.19
CA ILE A 121 18.08 -17.46 -13.61
C ILE A 121 17.06 -17.71 -14.72
N GLN A 122 17.07 -16.91 -15.79
CA GLN A 122 16.10 -17.00 -16.88
C GLN A 122 16.16 -18.36 -17.60
N GLN A 123 17.36 -18.86 -17.91
CA GLN A 123 17.51 -20.15 -18.60
C GLN A 123 17.24 -21.37 -17.70
N ASN A 124 17.09 -21.18 -16.38
CA ASN A 124 16.84 -22.24 -15.39
C ASN A 124 15.56 -21.97 -14.58
N ALA A 125 14.65 -21.17 -15.15
CA ALA A 125 13.41 -20.71 -14.53
C ALA A 125 12.49 -21.87 -14.10
N ASP A 126 12.41 -22.91 -14.92
CA ASP A 126 11.64 -24.13 -14.68
C ASP A 126 12.08 -24.88 -13.42
N TYR A 127 13.39 -24.99 -13.17
CA TYR A 127 13.91 -25.62 -11.95
C TYR A 127 13.53 -24.82 -10.70
N ILE A 128 13.62 -23.49 -10.80
CA ILE A 128 13.31 -22.61 -9.68
C ILE A 128 11.82 -22.66 -9.35
N ALA A 129 10.95 -22.59 -10.36
CA ALA A 129 9.51 -22.69 -10.18
C ALA A 129 9.10 -24.01 -9.50
N ASN A 130 9.65 -25.14 -9.98
CA ASN A 130 9.39 -26.46 -9.39
C ASN A 130 9.89 -26.56 -7.94
N ALA A 131 11.08 -26.02 -7.64
CA ALA A 131 11.63 -26.04 -6.29
C ALA A 131 10.82 -25.18 -5.32
N VAL A 132 10.42 -23.97 -5.74
CA VAL A 132 9.54 -23.07 -4.97
C VAL A 132 8.23 -23.77 -4.66
N LEU A 133 7.60 -24.40 -5.66
CA LEU A 133 6.35 -25.12 -5.49
C LEU A 133 6.46 -26.30 -4.54
N PHE A 134 7.51 -27.11 -4.68
CA PHE A 134 7.74 -28.25 -3.80
C PHE A 134 7.89 -27.80 -2.34
N LYS A 135 8.63 -26.71 -2.10
CA LYS A 135 8.84 -26.16 -0.77
C LYS A 135 7.57 -25.54 -0.17
N LEU A 136 6.75 -24.89 -0.98
CA LEU A 136 5.46 -24.32 -0.55
C LEU A 136 4.45 -25.38 -0.14
N ARG A 137 4.51 -26.60 -0.69
CA ARG A 137 3.67 -27.72 -0.24
C ARG A 137 4.00 -28.20 1.18
N HIS A 138 5.20 -27.90 1.68
CA HIS A 138 5.66 -28.30 3.02
C HIS A 138 6.25 -27.09 3.77
N PRO A 139 5.44 -26.06 4.05
CA PRO A 139 5.94 -24.77 4.55
C PRO A 139 6.58 -24.89 5.94
N SER A 140 6.07 -25.78 6.80
CA SER A 140 6.65 -26.07 8.12
C SER A 140 8.09 -26.63 8.06
N SER A 141 8.50 -27.18 6.91
CA SER A 141 9.84 -27.72 6.69
C SER A 141 10.75 -26.77 5.91
N HIS A 142 10.20 -25.67 5.36
CA HIS A 142 10.85 -24.80 4.38
C HIS A 142 10.45 -23.33 4.54
N SER A 143 10.92 -22.67 5.61
CA SER A 143 10.76 -21.21 5.79
C SER A 143 11.54 -20.37 4.77
N ASP A 144 12.43 -21.01 3.98
CA ASP A 144 13.36 -20.37 3.04
C ASP A 144 12.77 -19.94 1.70
N VAL A 145 11.49 -20.26 1.40
CA VAL A 145 10.92 -19.97 0.07
C VAL A 145 10.92 -18.47 -0.23
N THR A 146 10.63 -17.65 0.77
CA THR A 146 10.68 -16.19 0.66
C THR A 146 12.08 -15.70 0.28
N ARG A 147 13.14 -16.38 0.73
CA ARG A 147 14.54 -16.06 0.40
C ARG A 147 14.85 -16.34 -1.06
N ILE A 148 14.33 -17.43 -1.63
CA ILE A 148 14.47 -17.71 -3.08
C ILE A 148 13.86 -16.57 -3.88
N VAL A 149 12.63 -16.17 -3.54
CA VAL A 149 11.89 -15.12 -4.24
C VAL A 149 12.57 -13.75 -4.06
N GLN A 150 13.17 -13.49 -2.89
CA GLN A 150 14.02 -12.32 -2.65
C GLN A 150 15.31 -12.31 -3.48
N ALA A 151 15.98 -13.45 -3.59
CA ALA A 151 17.17 -13.57 -4.41
C ALA A 151 16.85 -13.41 -5.90
N LEU A 152 15.73 -13.97 -6.37
CA LEU A 152 15.26 -13.77 -7.74
C LEU A 152 15.16 -12.29 -8.07
N ALA A 153 14.56 -11.49 -7.19
CA ALA A 153 14.42 -10.07 -7.44
C ALA A 153 15.70 -9.26 -7.36
N LYS A 154 16.59 -9.60 -6.41
CA LYS A 154 17.86 -8.90 -6.27
C LYS A 154 18.76 -9.07 -7.50
N HIS A 155 18.59 -10.18 -8.21
CA HIS A 155 19.50 -10.60 -9.29
C HIS A 155 18.86 -10.70 -10.68
N SER A 156 17.56 -10.41 -10.79
CA SER A 156 16.84 -10.39 -12.08
C SER A 156 16.29 -9.00 -12.40
N ASP A 157 16.06 -8.76 -13.68
CA ASP A 157 15.40 -7.57 -14.20
C ASP A 157 14.03 -7.96 -14.80
N SER A 158 13.39 -7.01 -15.51
CA SER A 158 12.11 -7.23 -16.18
C SER A 158 12.08 -8.44 -17.15
N SER A 159 13.22 -9.01 -17.54
CA SER A 159 13.27 -10.23 -18.35
C SER A 159 12.76 -11.48 -17.61
N ALA A 160 12.73 -11.46 -16.27
CA ALA A 160 12.21 -12.55 -15.44
C ALA A 160 10.72 -12.42 -15.13
N THR A 161 10.00 -11.48 -15.76
CA THR A 161 8.55 -11.27 -15.53
C THR A 161 7.75 -12.54 -15.76
N GLY A 162 8.02 -13.29 -16.85
CA GLY A 162 7.32 -14.55 -17.13
C GLY A 162 7.49 -15.60 -16.02
N LEU A 163 8.70 -15.74 -15.46
CA LEU A 163 8.94 -16.65 -14.35
C LEU A 163 8.14 -16.23 -13.09
N LEU A 164 8.07 -14.93 -12.78
CA LEU A 164 7.27 -14.46 -11.65
C LEU A 164 5.77 -14.65 -11.88
N GLU A 165 5.30 -14.53 -13.12
CA GLU A 165 3.91 -14.85 -13.49
C GLU A 165 3.61 -16.32 -13.23
N ASP A 166 4.45 -17.24 -13.72
CA ASP A 166 4.27 -18.68 -13.54
C ASP A 166 4.30 -19.08 -12.06
N VAL A 167 5.32 -18.60 -11.32
CA VAL A 167 5.43 -18.85 -9.87
C VAL A 167 4.24 -18.23 -9.13
N GLY A 168 3.82 -17.03 -9.50
CA GLY A 168 2.70 -16.34 -8.87
C GLY A 168 1.38 -17.07 -9.08
N HIS A 169 1.09 -17.55 -10.30
CA HIS A 169 -0.10 -18.34 -10.58
C HIS A 169 -0.12 -19.63 -9.78
N GLU A 170 1.01 -20.30 -9.66
CA GLU A 170 1.07 -21.56 -8.93
C GLU A 170 1.01 -21.38 -7.40
N VAL A 171 1.56 -20.28 -6.88
CA VAL A 171 1.36 -19.87 -5.47
C VAL A 171 -0.11 -19.58 -5.20
N LEU A 172 -0.81 -18.90 -6.13
CA LEU A 172 -2.25 -18.63 -6.02
C LEU A 172 -3.07 -19.92 -6.05
N ASN A 173 -2.76 -20.84 -6.97
CA ASN A 173 -3.42 -22.14 -7.04
C ASN A 173 -3.23 -22.91 -5.72
N ALA A 174 -2.01 -22.97 -5.20
CA ALA A 174 -1.72 -23.65 -3.95
C ALA A 174 -2.42 -23.00 -2.74
N LEU A 175 -2.52 -21.67 -2.72
CA LEU A 175 -3.25 -20.92 -1.70
C LEU A 175 -4.75 -21.27 -1.69
N ASP A 176 -5.36 -21.50 -2.86
CA ASP A 176 -6.77 -21.90 -2.98
C ASP A 176 -7.05 -23.29 -2.37
N PHE A 177 -6.05 -24.18 -2.35
CA PHE A 177 -6.16 -25.52 -1.73
C PHE A 177 -5.74 -25.56 -0.26
N CYS A 178 -5.15 -24.48 0.27
CA CYS A 178 -4.67 -24.44 1.65
C CYS A 178 -5.78 -24.01 2.63
N HIS A 179 -5.91 -24.73 3.74
CA HIS A 179 -6.75 -24.28 4.86
C HIS A 179 -6.17 -22.98 5.48
N ARG A 180 -7.06 -22.10 5.96
CA ARG A 180 -6.78 -20.69 6.31
C ARG A 180 -5.57 -20.45 7.21
N ASP A 181 -5.17 -21.43 8.02
CA ASP A 181 -4.09 -21.30 9.00
C ASP A 181 -2.68 -21.33 8.36
N ASN A 182 -2.54 -21.88 7.15
CA ASN A 182 -1.26 -21.95 6.42
C ASN A 182 -1.12 -20.90 5.30
N ALA A 183 -1.97 -19.86 5.27
CA ALA A 183 -1.95 -18.87 4.20
C ALA A 183 -0.72 -17.94 4.23
N LEU A 184 -0.10 -17.74 5.41
CA LEU A 184 0.90 -16.70 5.62
C LEU A 184 2.18 -16.88 4.77
N PRO A 185 2.78 -18.08 4.62
CA PRO A 185 3.95 -18.27 3.75
C PRO A 185 3.67 -17.94 2.29
N PHE A 186 2.51 -18.34 1.76
CA PHE A 186 2.09 -18.02 0.39
C PHE A 186 1.90 -16.51 0.23
N LEU A 187 1.27 -15.84 1.20
CA LEU A 187 1.09 -14.40 1.18
C LEU A 187 2.43 -13.64 1.25
N LYS A 188 3.40 -14.12 2.03
CA LYS A 188 4.76 -13.54 2.04
C LYS A 188 5.43 -13.65 0.66
N VAL A 189 5.25 -14.76 -0.04
CA VAL A 189 5.74 -14.95 -1.41
C VAL A 189 5.03 -14.00 -2.39
N LEU A 190 3.69 -13.93 -2.35
CA LEU A 190 2.91 -13.02 -3.19
C LEU A 190 3.26 -11.55 -2.94
N ALA A 191 3.41 -11.15 -1.68
CA ALA A 191 3.86 -9.80 -1.32
C ALA A 191 5.23 -9.49 -1.91
N SER A 192 6.14 -10.45 -1.88
CA SER A 192 7.47 -10.30 -2.50
C SER A 192 7.34 -10.11 -4.01
N ILE A 193 6.57 -10.96 -4.69
CA ILE A 193 6.31 -10.85 -6.14
C ILE A 193 5.72 -9.47 -6.49
N VAL A 194 4.71 -9.00 -5.76
CA VAL A 194 4.10 -7.67 -5.96
C VAL A 194 5.12 -6.56 -5.81
N MET A 195 5.94 -6.61 -4.76
CA MET A 195 7.01 -5.63 -4.54
C MET A 195 7.98 -5.58 -5.72
N TYR A 196 8.31 -6.72 -6.33
CA TYR A 196 9.22 -6.77 -7.49
C TYR A 196 8.60 -6.26 -8.77
N LEU A 197 7.34 -6.61 -9.02
CA LEU A 197 6.59 -6.02 -10.13
C LEU A 197 6.53 -4.49 -9.98
N ASN A 198 6.35 -3.96 -8.77
CA ASN A 198 6.42 -2.51 -8.52
C ASN A 198 7.82 -1.92 -8.75
N THR A 199 8.87 -2.71 -8.57
CA THR A 199 10.26 -2.26 -8.78
C THR A 199 10.60 -2.19 -10.26
N TRP A 200 10.14 -3.18 -11.05
CA TRP A 200 10.39 -3.25 -12.50
C TRP A 200 9.42 -2.40 -13.31
N PHE A 201 8.19 -2.27 -12.82
CA PHE A 201 7.09 -1.54 -13.46
C PHE A 201 6.46 -0.59 -12.43
N PRO A 202 7.19 0.47 -12.01
CA PRO A 202 6.65 1.42 -11.05
C PRO A 202 5.38 2.05 -11.58
N GLY A 203 4.36 2.14 -10.72
CA GLY A 203 3.17 2.93 -11.00
C GLY A 203 3.60 4.37 -11.27
N MET A 204 3.40 4.86 -12.49
CA MET A 204 3.65 6.26 -12.78
C MET A 204 2.51 7.08 -12.14
N PRO A 205 2.81 8.12 -11.34
CA PRO A 205 1.77 9.01 -10.87
C PRO A 205 1.02 9.54 -12.10
N LYS A 206 -0.32 9.48 -12.06
CA LYS A 206 -1.17 10.20 -13.01
C LYS A 206 -0.82 11.69 -12.87
N GLN A 207 0.16 12.17 -13.65
CA GLN A 207 0.23 13.59 -13.96
C GLN A 207 -1.12 13.93 -14.57
N ASP A 208 -1.74 15.00 -14.08
CA ASP A 208 -2.88 15.61 -14.73
C ASP A 208 -2.41 16.09 -16.10
N THR A 209 -2.31 15.16 -17.04
CA THR A 209 -2.21 15.45 -18.46
C THR A 209 -3.55 16.06 -18.79
N SER A 210 -3.58 17.39 -18.75
CA SER A 210 -4.48 18.14 -19.60
C SER A 210 -4.39 17.48 -20.97
N LYS A 211 -5.46 16.78 -21.36
CA LYS A 211 -5.63 16.28 -22.71
C LYS A 211 -5.69 17.51 -23.62
N SER A 212 -4.53 17.99 -24.03
CA SER A 212 -4.36 18.91 -25.14
C SER A 212 -4.60 18.12 -26.42
N GLY A 213 -5.76 18.33 -27.05
CA GLY A 213 -6.08 17.79 -28.36
C GLY A 213 -7.29 16.88 -28.35
N GLY A 214 -8.48 17.49 -28.38
CA GLY A 214 -9.76 16.83 -28.48
C GLY A 214 -10.83 17.77 -27.95
N ASP A 215 -11.47 18.49 -28.86
CA ASP A 215 -12.47 19.54 -28.64
C ASP A 215 -13.49 19.15 -27.55
N THR A 216 -13.13 19.45 -26.30
CA THR A 216 -13.99 19.24 -25.14
C THR A 216 -14.27 20.63 -24.64
N LYS A 217 -15.52 21.07 -24.80
CA LYS A 217 -16.03 22.30 -24.17
C LYS A 217 -15.51 22.33 -22.74
N VAL A 218 -14.61 23.29 -22.48
CA VAL A 218 -14.18 23.63 -21.13
C VAL A 218 -15.46 24.04 -20.41
N THR A 219 -16.00 23.14 -19.61
CA THR A 219 -16.99 23.51 -18.60
C THR A 219 -16.23 24.35 -17.60
N MET A 220 -16.12 25.65 -17.86
CA MET A 220 -15.75 26.61 -16.83
C MET A 220 -16.75 26.41 -15.71
N GLU A 221 -16.24 26.16 -14.50
CA GLU A 221 -17.04 26.23 -13.29
C GLU A 221 -17.76 27.58 -13.28
N LYS A 222 -19.07 27.53 -13.56
CA LYS A 222 -19.91 28.72 -13.52
C LYS A 222 -19.87 29.25 -12.11
N THR A 223 -19.40 30.48 -11.95
CA THR A 223 -19.43 31.16 -10.65
C THR A 223 -20.88 31.18 -10.15
N PHE A 224 -21.11 31.12 -8.83
CA PHE A 224 -22.45 31.11 -8.22
C PHE A 224 -23.40 32.15 -8.82
N VAL A 225 -22.88 33.32 -9.20
CA VAL A 225 -23.62 34.39 -9.89
C VAL A 225 -24.21 33.93 -11.23
N GLN A 226 -23.45 33.23 -12.07
CA GLN A 226 -23.91 32.72 -13.36
C GLN A 226 -24.92 31.58 -13.21
N PHE A 227 -24.83 30.78 -12.15
CA PHE A 227 -25.84 29.77 -11.83
C PHE A 227 -27.17 30.41 -11.41
N VAL A 228 -27.11 31.48 -10.61
CA VAL A 228 -28.30 32.24 -10.19
C VAL A 228 -28.97 32.93 -11.39
N ASP A 229 -28.18 33.53 -12.29
CA ASP A 229 -28.71 34.13 -13.52
C ASP A 229 -29.38 33.09 -14.44
N ASP A 230 -28.75 31.92 -14.64
CA ASP A 230 -29.34 30.81 -15.41
C ASP A 230 -30.62 30.27 -14.75
N PHE A 231 -30.66 30.18 -13.42
CA PHE A 231 -31.84 29.74 -12.68
C PHE A 231 -33.00 30.73 -12.82
N HIS A 232 -32.72 32.04 -12.73
CA HIS A 232 -33.73 33.08 -12.94
C HIS A 232 -34.23 33.13 -14.39
N HIS A 233 -33.33 32.92 -15.37
CA HIS A 233 -33.68 32.84 -16.78
C HIS A 233 -34.58 31.63 -17.07
N CYS A 234 -34.26 30.44 -16.55
CA CYS A 234 -35.10 29.25 -16.69
C CYS A 234 -36.45 29.37 -15.99
N LYS A 235 -36.51 30.05 -14.83
CA LYS A 235 -37.76 30.30 -14.11
C LYS A 235 -38.67 31.30 -14.83
N MET A 236 -38.10 32.26 -15.58
CA MET A 236 -38.88 33.14 -16.45
C MET A 236 -39.43 32.42 -17.68
N LEU A 237 -38.68 31.48 -18.26
CA LEU A 237 -39.13 30.67 -19.40
C LEU A 237 -40.25 29.68 -19.05
N SER A 238 -40.29 29.18 -17.82
CA SER A 238 -41.35 28.27 -17.35
C SER A 238 -42.62 28.99 -16.89
N ALA A 239 -42.64 30.32 -16.87
CA ALA A 239 -43.81 31.11 -16.45
C ALA A 239 -44.81 31.38 -17.59
N ASP A 240 -44.41 31.16 -18.86
CA ASP A 240 -45.23 31.41 -20.06
C ASP A 240 -45.76 30.15 -20.75
N VAL A 241 -45.68 28.97 -20.09
CA VAL A 241 -46.25 27.73 -20.63
C VAL A 241 -47.42 27.27 -19.77
N GLU A 242 -48.63 27.68 -20.15
CA GLU A 242 -49.86 26.99 -19.73
C GLU A 242 -49.89 25.61 -20.41
N LEU A 243 -49.48 24.57 -19.69
CA LEU A 243 -49.69 23.17 -20.08
C LEU A 243 -51.07 22.74 -19.58
N THR A 244 -52.00 22.51 -20.51
CA THR A 244 -53.22 21.73 -20.27
C THR A 244 -52.88 20.24 -20.24
N ASP A 245 -53.26 19.57 -19.16
CA ASP A 245 -53.11 18.12 -18.92
C ASP A 245 -54.06 17.30 -19.82
N GLU A 246 -53.76 17.16 -21.11
CA GLU A 246 -54.25 16.04 -21.93
C GLU A 246 -53.15 15.64 -22.92
N GLU A 247 -52.83 14.33 -22.96
CA GLU A 247 -51.80 13.64 -23.78
C GLU A 247 -50.54 13.16 -23.04
N LEU A 248 -50.75 12.44 -21.93
CA LEU A 248 -49.88 11.33 -21.53
C LEU A 248 -50.52 10.02 -22.00
N GLU A 249 -50.25 9.61 -23.24
CA GLU A 249 -50.12 8.22 -23.69
C GLU A 249 -49.89 8.18 -25.21
N SER A 250 -48.98 7.30 -25.63
CA SER A 250 -48.56 6.99 -27.00
C SER A 250 -47.53 7.95 -27.64
N SER A 251 -46.26 7.54 -27.61
CA SER A 251 -45.33 7.74 -28.73
C SER A 251 -44.18 6.73 -28.61
N GLU A 252 -44.17 5.82 -29.58
CA GLU A 252 -43.16 4.81 -29.83
C GLU A 252 -41.79 5.47 -30.03
N VAL A 253 -40.74 4.86 -29.47
CA VAL A 253 -39.35 5.27 -29.68
C VAL A 253 -38.93 4.80 -31.07
N PRO A 254 -38.45 5.67 -31.99
CA PRO A 254 -37.94 5.21 -33.27
C PRO A 254 -36.61 4.47 -33.09
N GLU A 255 -36.56 3.22 -33.52
CA GLU A 255 -35.32 2.56 -33.90
C GLU A 255 -34.77 3.24 -35.15
N GLU A 256 -33.56 3.82 -35.07
CA GLU A 256 -32.53 3.80 -36.13
C GLU A 256 -31.33 4.68 -35.72
N ASN A 257 -30.20 4.06 -35.39
CA ASN A 257 -29.02 4.06 -36.27
C ASN A 257 -27.88 3.27 -35.63
N VAL A 258 -27.65 2.08 -36.20
CA VAL A 258 -26.45 1.27 -36.01
C VAL A 258 -25.28 2.04 -36.63
N TYR A 259 -24.62 2.88 -35.82
CA TYR A 259 -23.25 3.28 -36.13
C TYR A 259 -22.34 2.11 -35.80
N SER A 260 -21.70 1.58 -36.83
CA SER A 260 -20.59 0.65 -36.78
C SER A 260 -19.57 1.10 -35.72
N MET A 261 -19.55 0.42 -34.56
CA MET A 261 -18.38 0.47 -33.69
C MET A 261 -17.29 -0.31 -34.41
N GLU A 262 -16.38 0.43 -35.03
CA GLU A 262 -15.00 -0.02 -35.20
C GLU A 262 -14.58 -0.61 -33.85
N THR A 263 -14.31 -1.91 -33.82
CA THR A 263 -13.74 -2.57 -32.65
C THR A 263 -12.35 -1.99 -32.47
N ASP A 264 -12.27 -0.94 -31.65
CA ASP A 264 -11.02 -0.43 -31.11
C ASP A 264 -10.49 -1.56 -30.21
N GLU A 265 -9.76 -2.50 -30.81
CA GLU A 265 -9.17 -3.65 -30.12
C GLU A 265 -8.15 -3.11 -29.12
N LYS A 266 -8.65 -2.84 -27.90
CA LYS A 266 -7.82 -2.38 -26.79
C LYS A 266 -6.68 -3.39 -26.61
N PRO A 267 -5.42 -2.94 -26.54
CA PRO A 267 -4.29 -3.86 -26.47
C PRO A 267 -4.47 -4.82 -25.29
N PRO A 268 -4.12 -6.11 -25.45
CA PRO A 268 -4.33 -7.10 -24.43
C PRO A 268 -3.60 -6.72 -23.15
N VAL A 269 -4.28 -6.83 -22.01
CA VAL A 269 -3.70 -6.52 -20.70
C VAL A 269 -2.45 -7.38 -20.49
N PRO A 270 -1.29 -6.77 -20.17
CA PRO A 270 -0.05 -7.50 -19.88
C PRO A 270 -0.21 -8.57 -18.79
N GLY A 271 0.53 -9.68 -18.92
CA GLY A 271 0.45 -10.83 -18.02
C GLY A 271 0.63 -10.48 -16.54
N HIS A 272 1.66 -9.68 -16.23
CA HIS A 272 1.93 -9.22 -14.86
C HIS A 272 0.77 -8.43 -14.25
N LEU A 273 0.04 -7.62 -15.04
CA LEU A 273 -1.15 -6.92 -14.55
C LEU A 273 -2.31 -7.89 -14.29
N LYS A 274 -2.50 -8.91 -15.15
CA LYS A 274 -3.48 -9.98 -14.91
C LYS A 274 -3.16 -10.76 -13.64
N LEU A 275 -1.88 -11.04 -13.37
CA LEU A 275 -1.45 -11.65 -12.11
C LEU A 275 -1.83 -10.77 -10.92
N LEU A 276 -1.54 -9.47 -10.96
CA LEU A 276 -1.89 -8.54 -9.87
C LEU A 276 -3.40 -8.51 -9.60
N VAL A 277 -4.23 -8.49 -10.65
CA VAL A 277 -5.69 -8.58 -10.54
C VAL A 277 -6.11 -9.88 -9.85
N GLN A 278 -5.49 -11.01 -10.20
CA GLN A 278 -5.75 -12.30 -9.56
C GLN A 278 -5.33 -12.31 -8.08
N VAL A 279 -4.17 -11.75 -7.75
CA VAL A 279 -3.69 -11.59 -6.37
C VAL A 279 -4.69 -10.77 -5.55
N LEU A 280 -5.13 -9.62 -6.07
CA LEU A 280 -6.10 -8.75 -5.40
C LEU A 280 -7.44 -9.48 -5.15
N LYS A 281 -7.93 -10.26 -6.13
CA LYS A 281 -9.15 -11.07 -5.96
C LYS A 281 -9.03 -12.12 -4.85
N ARG A 282 -7.87 -12.78 -4.70
CA ARG A 282 -7.64 -13.72 -3.58
C ARG A 282 -7.51 -13.00 -2.24
N CYS A 283 -6.81 -11.85 -2.21
CA CYS A 283 -6.69 -11.00 -1.04
C CYS A 283 -8.05 -10.58 -0.47
N MET A 284 -9.05 -10.29 -1.32
CA MET A 284 -10.43 -9.98 -0.89
C MET A 284 -10.98 -11.00 0.12
N HIS A 285 -10.86 -12.30 -0.17
CA HIS A 285 -11.40 -13.36 0.69
C HIS A 285 -10.64 -13.50 2.01
N LEU A 286 -9.34 -13.21 2.01
CA LEU A 286 -8.46 -13.36 3.17
C LEU A 286 -8.49 -12.18 4.13
N GLN A 287 -9.06 -11.03 3.73
CA GLN A 287 -9.32 -9.89 4.64
C GLN A 287 -10.20 -10.26 5.85
N SER A 288 -11.01 -11.32 5.72
CA SER A 288 -11.88 -11.82 6.79
C SER A 288 -11.30 -13.01 7.56
N SER A 289 -9.99 -13.29 7.42
CA SER A 289 -9.30 -14.32 8.21
C SER A 289 -9.41 -14.04 9.72
N SER A 290 -9.36 -15.09 10.56
CA SER A 290 -9.26 -14.94 12.02
C SER A 290 -7.87 -14.48 12.46
N ASN A 291 -6.84 -14.66 11.63
CA ASN A 291 -5.45 -14.36 11.95
C ASN A 291 -5.09 -12.90 11.56
N ILE A 292 -4.71 -12.08 12.54
CA ILE A 292 -4.36 -10.66 12.34
C ILE A 292 -3.11 -10.47 11.46
N TYR A 293 -2.15 -11.40 11.49
CA TYR A 293 -0.95 -11.35 10.64
C TYR A 293 -1.34 -11.55 9.17
N VAL A 294 -2.25 -12.49 8.89
CA VAL A 294 -2.80 -12.69 7.54
C VAL A 294 -3.50 -11.43 7.06
N GLN A 295 -4.38 -10.85 7.89
CA GLN A 295 -5.09 -9.61 7.54
C GLN A 295 -4.11 -8.45 7.24
N THR A 296 -3.07 -8.29 8.07
CA THR A 296 -2.05 -7.25 7.93
C THR A 296 -1.27 -7.39 6.61
N VAL A 297 -0.83 -8.60 6.28
CA VAL A 297 -0.10 -8.87 5.03
C VAL A 297 -1.02 -8.67 3.82
N VAL A 298 -2.28 -9.12 3.90
CA VAL A 298 -3.27 -8.93 2.84
C VAL A 298 -3.50 -7.45 2.52
N LEU A 299 -3.69 -6.60 3.53
CA LEU A 299 -3.86 -5.15 3.34
C LEU A 299 -2.60 -4.52 2.73
N SER A 300 -1.41 -4.95 3.17
CA SER A 300 -0.14 -4.49 2.61
C SER A 300 0.03 -4.89 1.14
N ILE A 301 -0.37 -6.11 0.77
CA ILE A 301 -0.39 -6.58 -0.63
C ILE A 301 -1.34 -5.72 -1.45
N ILE A 302 -2.55 -5.45 -0.95
CA ILE A 302 -3.53 -4.63 -1.67
C ILE A 302 -2.97 -3.23 -1.95
N SER A 303 -2.42 -2.56 -0.94
CA SER A 303 -1.82 -1.22 -1.08
C SER A 303 -0.75 -1.18 -2.18
N GLN A 304 0.06 -2.23 -2.31
CA GLN A 304 1.15 -2.28 -3.28
C GLN A 304 0.67 -2.73 -4.67
N ALA A 305 -0.22 -3.72 -4.76
CA ALA A 305 -0.64 -4.31 -6.02
C ALA A 305 -1.56 -3.41 -6.86
N VAL A 306 -2.22 -2.41 -6.25
CA VAL A 306 -3.04 -1.44 -6.99
C VAL A 306 -2.21 -0.39 -7.73
N MET A 307 -0.97 -0.15 -7.32
CA MET A 307 -0.14 0.95 -7.86
C MET A 307 0.16 0.79 -9.37
N PRO A 308 0.62 -0.38 -9.87
CA PRO A 308 0.85 -0.58 -11.30
C PRO A 308 -0.42 -0.58 -12.14
N LEU A 309 -1.56 -0.90 -11.52
CA LEU A 309 -2.87 -0.94 -12.17
C LEU A 309 -3.49 0.44 -12.42
N SER A 310 -2.87 1.52 -11.90
CA SER A 310 -3.37 2.91 -12.03
C SER A 310 -3.66 3.37 -13.46
N ARG A 311 -2.99 2.82 -14.48
CA ARG A 311 -3.20 3.14 -15.90
C ARG A 311 -4.21 2.23 -16.61
N CYS A 312 -4.67 1.17 -15.94
CA CYS A 312 -5.60 0.18 -16.49
C CYS A 312 -6.91 0.22 -15.70
N GLU A 313 -7.68 1.31 -15.86
CA GLU A 313 -8.91 1.54 -15.09
C GLU A 313 -9.95 0.43 -15.25
N ASP A 314 -10.09 -0.14 -16.45
CA ASP A 314 -11.00 -1.26 -16.74
C ASP A 314 -10.76 -2.48 -15.85
N GLU A 315 -9.51 -2.71 -15.44
CA GLU A 315 -9.15 -3.82 -14.55
C GLU A 315 -9.14 -3.38 -13.08
N LEU A 316 -8.67 -2.14 -12.82
CA LEU A 316 -8.54 -1.59 -11.48
C LEU A 316 -9.90 -1.37 -10.81
N LEU A 317 -10.80 -0.61 -11.44
CA LEU A 317 -12.03 -0.13 -10.79
C LEU A 317 -12.96 -1.27 -10.35
N PRO A 318 -13.18 -2.35 -11.14
CA PRO A 318 -13.95 -3.50 -10.68
C PRO A 318 -13.31 -4.17 -9.46
N VAL A 319 -11.98 -4.29 -9.43
CA VAL A 319 -11.27 -4.88 -8.29
C VAL A 319 -11.39 -3.98 -7.06
N VAL A 320 -11.26 -2.67 -7.20
CA VAL A 320 -11.48 -1.70 -6.12
C VAL A 320 -12.91 -1.79 -5.58
N HIS A 321 -13.90 -1.94 -6.46
CA HIS A 321 -15.28 -2.15 -6.05
C HIS A 321 -15.44 -3.37 -5.13
N LEU A 322 -14.83 -4.49 -5.51
CA LEU A 322 -14.87 -5.77 -4.77
C LEU A 322 -14.13 -5.69 -3.42
N LEU A 323 -12.98 -5.02 -3.38
CA LEU A 323 -12.14 -4.90 -2.18
C LEU A 323 -12.77 -4.01 -1.10
N TRP A 324 -13.64 -3.08 -1.49
CA TRP A 324 -14.11 -2.00 -0.62
C TRP A 324 -14.90 -2.50 0.61
N LYS A 325 -15.93 -3.32 0.43
CA LYS A 325 -16.78 -3.75 1.56
C LYS A 325 -15.97 -4.48 2.64
N PRO A 326 -15.12 -5.48 2.31
CA PRO A 326 -14.22 -6.10 3.28
C PRO A 326 -13.25 -5.12 3.96
N LEU A 327 -12.71 -4.16 3.19
CA LEU A 327 -11.77 -3.14 3.68
C LEU A 327 -12.44 -2.22 4.70
N VAL A 328 -13.62 -1.71 4.39
CA VAL A 328 -14.40 -0.85 5.28
C VAL A 328 -14.74 -1.56 6.59
N ALA A 329 -14.98 -2.86 6.54
CA ALA A 329 -15.23 -3.68 7.73
C ALA A 329 -13.98 -3.83 8.65
N ARG A 330 -12.81 -3.32 8.26
CA ARG A 330 -11.59 -3.31 9.10
C ARG A 330 -11.51 -2.10 10.03
N PHE A 331 -12.31 -1.06 9.83
CA PHE A 331 -12.43 0.09 10.74
C PHE A 331 -13.33 -0.26 11.93
N LYS A 332 -12.90 -1.25 12.73
CA LYS A 332 -13.60 -1.68 13.96
C LYS A 332 -13.00 -1.00 15.18
N LYS A 333 -13.81 -0.87 16.22
CA LYS A 333 -13.35 -0.43 17.54
C LYS A 333 -12.36 -1.47 18.09
N ASP A 334 -11.32 -1.00 18.78
CA ASP A 334 -10.32 -1.78 19.52
C ASP A 334 -9.25 -2.55 18.70
N ASP A 335 -9.33 -2.53 17.35
CA ASP A 335 -8.29 -3.08 16.45
C ASP A 335 -7.50 -1.97 15.73
N TRP A 336 -6.88 -1.07 16.49
CA TRP A 336 -6.22 0.13 15.94
C TRP A 336 -5.06 -0.18 15.00
N ASN A 337 -4.27 -1.23 15.29
CA ASN A 337 -3.14 -1.64 14.42
C ASN A 337 -3.64 -2.06 13.03
N LEU A 338 -4.75 -2.79 12.97
CA LEU A 338 -5.36 -3.19 11.72
C LEU A 338 -6.02 -2.00 11.01
N SER A 339 -6.60 -1.07 11.78
CA SER A 339 -7.20 0.16 11.26
C SER A 339 -6.15 1.09 10.64
N VAL A 340 -4.93 1.15 11.17
CA VAL A 340 -3.79 1.84 10.52
C VAL A 340 -3.55 1.24 9.14
N LYS A 341 -3.44 -0.08 9.04
CA LYS A 341 -3.24 -0.73 7.74
C LYS A 341 -4.41 -0.54 6.78
N ALA A 342 -5.65 -0.58 7.28
CA ALA A 342 -6.82 -0.31 6.46
C ALA A 342 -6.82 1.13 5.93
N PHE A 343 -6.42 2.09 6.77
CA PHE A 343 -6.29 3.49 6.38
C PHE A 343 -5.20 3.70 5.32
N GLU A 344 -4.02 3.10 5.50
CA GLU A 344 -2.95 3.08 4.48
C GLU A 344 -3.46 2.50 3.14
N THR A 345 -4.26 1.43 3.18
CA THR A 345 -4.89 0.87 1.98
C THR A 345 -5.89 1.83 1.33
N VAL A 346 -6.70 2.55 2.11
CA VAL A 346 -7.60 3.58 1.55
C VAL A 346 -6.80 4.70 0.87
N MET A 347 -5.67 5.13 1.43
CA MET A 347 -4.79 6.12 0.80
C MET A 347 -4.23 5.62 -0.55
N SER A 348 -3.74 4.37 -0.62
CA SER A 348 -3.26 3.79 -1.88
C SER A 348 -4.39 3.65 -2.93
N LEU A 349 -5.62 3.36 -2.48
CA LEU A 349 -6.79 3.34 -3.37
C LEU A 349 -7.18 4.74 -3.85
N ALA A 350 -7.06 5.76 -3.00
CA ALA A 350 -7.32 7.15 -3.39
C ALA A 350 -6.29 7.65 -4.42
N GLU A 351 -5.03 7.29 -4.27
CA GLU A 351 -3.97 7.64 -5.22
C GLU A 351 -4.23 7.05 -6.62
N THR A 352 -4.79 5.84 -6.68
CA THR A 352 -4.98 5.08 -7.93
C THR A 352 -6.36 5.25 -8.56
N ALA A 353 -7.43 5.13 -7.77
CA ALA A 353 -8.82 5.18 -8.21
C ALA A 353 -9.51 6.55 -8.01
N ARG A 354 -8.89 7.47 -7.25
CA ARG A 354 -9.31 8.87 -7.08
C ARG A 354 -10.81 9.02 -6.78
N ASP A 355 -11.53 9.73 -7.64
CA ASP A 355 -12.94 10.10 -7.50
C ASP A 355 -13.89 8.91 -7.42
N PHE A 356 -13.52 7.76 -7.97
CA PHE A 356 -14.31 6.53 -7.90
C PHE A 356 -14.66 6.09 -6.48
N ILE A 357 -13.75 6.32 -5.51
CA ILE A 357 -13.98 5.97 -4.10
C ILE A 357 -14.40 7.16 -3.24
N ARG A 358 -14.49 8.38 -3.80
CA ARG A 358 -14.71 9.62 -3.02
C ARG A 358 -15.98 9.53 -2.19
N GLU A 359 -17.13 9.33 -2.83
CA GLU A 359 -18.43 9.34 -2.16
C GLU A 359 -18.52 8.24 -1.10
N ARG A 360 -18.04 7.04 -1.44
CA ARG A 360 -18.00 5.90 -0.51
C ARG A 360 -17.10 6.19 0.69
N THR A 361 -15.97 6.84 0.50
CA THR A 361 -15.06 7.24 1.58
C THR A 361 -15.73 8.23 2.52
N LEU A 362 -16.41 9.24 1.96
CA LEU A 362 -17.11 10.25 2.75
C LEU A 362 -18.28 9.67 3.55
N LEU A 363 -19.04 8.75 2.96
CA LEU A 363 -20.22 8.17 3.62
C LEU A 363 -19.85 7.06 4.63
N GLU A 364 -18.90 6.19 4.27
CA GLU A 364 -18.63 4.98 5.06
C GLU A 364 -17.40 5.15 5.96
N VAL A 365 -16.34 5.83 5.53
CA VAL A 365 -15.06 5.85 6.27
C VAL A 365 -14.94 7.07 7.17
N TRP A 366 -15.21 8.27 6.67
CA TRP A 366 -15.08 9.54 7.41
C TRP A 366 -15.73 9.60 8.78
N PRO A 367 -17.01 9.20 8.95
CA PRO A 367 -17.65 9.23 10.25
C PRO A 367 -16.93 8.36 11.29
N ARG A 368 -16.34 7.24 10.86
CA ARG A 368 -15.60 6.32 11.73
C ARG A 368 -14.27 6.93 12.16
N LEU A 369 -13.56 7.59 11.24
CA LEU A 369 -12.28 8.24 11.53
C LEU A 369 -12.47 9.47 12.44
N ALA A 370 -13.43 10.33 12.11
CA ALA A 370 -13.78 11.49 12.92
C ALA A 370 -14.25 11.07 14.33
N GLY A 371 -15.15 10.09 14.42
CA GLY A 371 -15.61 9.57 15.72
C GLY A 371 -14.47 8.99 16.57
N PHE A 372 -13.50 8.30 15.96
CA PHE A 372 -12.31 7.84 16.66
C PHE A 372 -11.48 9.01 17.20
N LEU A 373 -11.14 10.00 16.38
CA LEU A 373 -10.38 11.18 16.78
C LEU A 373 -11.09 11.98 17.90
N HIS A 374 -12.40 12.20 17.75
CA HIS A 374 -13.22 12.80 18.81
C HIS A 374 -13.17 12.01 20.11
N SER A 375 -13.18 10.67 20.07
CA SER A 375 -13.07 9.87 21.29
C SER A 375 -11.67 9.93 21.91
N GLN A 376 -10.62 10.02 21.09
CA GLN A 376 -9.23 9.89 21.57
C GLN A 376 -8.60 11.21 21.99
N HIS A 377 -9.08 12.37 21.54
CA HIS A 377 -8.46 13.65 21.90
C HIS A 377 -8.40 13.85 23.42
N ALA A 378 -9.46 13.49 24.15
CA ALA A 378 -9.51 13.58 25.61
C ALA A 378 -8.57 12.56 26.29
N VAL A 379 -8.38 11.39 25.67
CA VAL A 379 -7.51 10.32 26.18
C VAL A 379 -6.03 10.67 26.03
N SER A 380 -5.65 11.28 24.90
CA SER A 380 -4.27 11.67 24.62
C SER A 380 -3.81 12.91 25.39
N ARG A 381 -4.73 13.69 25.95
CA ARG A 381 -4.43 14.89 26.72
C ARG A 381 -3.54 14.59 27.93
N ASN A 382 -2.49 15.39 28.11
CA ASN A 382 -1.49 15.32 29.17
C ASN A 382 -0.78 13.96 29.27
N LYS A 383 -0.76 13.17 28.19
CA LYS A 383 -0.03 11.90 28.16
C LYS A 383 1.45 12.12 27.86
N GLY A 384 2.30 11.40 28.59
CA GLY A 384 3.75 11.40 28.39
C GLY A 384 4.22 10.39 27.34
N LYS A 385 5.55 10.27 27.17
CA LYS A 385 6.20 9.45 26.12
C LYS A 385 5.76 7.98 26.07
N ALA A 386 5.39 7.38 27.20
CA ALA A 386 4.91 5.99 27.24
C ALA A 386 3.62 5.78 26.43
N TYR A 387 2.83 6.83 26.19
CA TYR A 387 1.65 6.74 25.34
C TYR A 387 2.00 6.56 23.86
N GLU A 388 3.18 7.02 23.41
CA GLU A 388 3.58 6.99 22.00
C GLU A 388 3.73 5.58 21.42
N VAL A 389 3.96 4.58 22.28
CA VAL A 389 4.09 3.18 21.84
C VAL A 389 2.74 2.47 21.70
N THR A 390 1.65 3.07 22.18
CA THR A 390 0.31 2.48 22.15
C THR A 390 -0.27 2.43 20.73
N ALA A 391 -1.13 1.44 20.46
CA ALA A 391 -1.80 1.30 19.18
C ALA A 391 -2.75 2.48 18.89
N ALA A 392 -3.42 3.01 19.93
CA ALA A 392 -4.29 4.18 19.82
C ALA A 392 -3.50 5.42 19.35
N PHE A 393 -2.35 5.72 19.99
CA PHE A 393 -1.50 6.83 19.58
C PHE A 393 -1.02 6.68 18.12
N LYS A 394 -0.54 5.48 17.75
CA LYS A 394 -0.07 5.21 16.38
C LYS A 394 -1.17 5.43 15.35
N TYR A 395 -2.40 5.06 15.67
CA TYR A 395 -3.54 5.28 14.79
C TYR A 395 -3.95 6.76 14.74
N GLN A 396 -3.99 7.48 15.86
CA GLN A 396 -4.20 8.93 15.86
C GLN A 396 -3.17 9.64 14.97
N LEU A 397 -1.89 9.30 15.14
CA LEU A 397 -0.81 9.89 14.35
C LEU A 397 -0.96 9.58 12.86
N ALA A 398 -1.23 8.32 12.50
CA ALA A 398 -1.43 7.93 11.10
C ALA A 398 -2.60 8.67 10.44
N LEU A 399 -3.71 8.84 11.16
CA LEU A 399 -4.86 9.61 10.66
C LEU A 399 -4.51 11.09 10.48
N LEU A 400 -3.91 11.72 11.49
CA LEU A 400 -3.53 13.13 11.39
C LEU A 400 -2.54 13.36 10.23
N GLN A 401 -1.58 12.48 10.02
CA GLN A 401 -0.61 12.61 8.91
C GLN A 401 -1.22 12.34 7.52
N GLY A 402 -2.30 11.57 7.43
CA GLY A 402 -2.84 11.14 6.13
C GLY A 402 -4.16 11.80 5.71
N LEU A 403 -4.99 12.28 6.64
CA LEU A 403 -6.35 12.76 6.35
C LEU A 403 -6.34 13.99 5.41
N GLY A 404 -5.41 14.92 5.63
CA GLY A 404 -5.24 16.11 4.79
C GLY A 404 -4.91 15.72 3.34
N HIS A 405 -3.84 14.97 3.15
CA HIS A 405 -3.44 14.44 1.84
C HIS A 405 -4.56 13.65 1.14
N LEU A 406 -5.27 12.80 1.88
CA LEU A 406 -6.38 12.01 1.36
C LEU A 406 -7.54 12.90 0.86
N CYS A 407 -7.85 14.01 1.54
CA CYS A 407 -8.85 14.99 1.07
C CYS A 407 -8.44 15.60 -0.28
N CYS A 408 -7.18 16.01 -0.38
CA CYS A 408 -6.63 16.59 -1.60
C CYS A 408 -6.66 15.60 -2.77
N GLN A 409 -6.28 14.34 -2.55
CA GLN A 409 -6.31 13.28 -3.57
C GLN A 409 -7.72 13.01 -4.08
N LEU A 410 -8.71 12.97 -3.18
CA LEU A 410 -10.11 12.69 -3.52
C LEU A 410 -10.84 13.91 -4.08
N LYS A 411 -10.26 15.12 -3.98
CA LYS A 411 -10.89 16.40 -4.33
C LYS A 411 -12.22 16.57 -3.58
N VAL A 412 -12.15 16.48 -2.25
CA VAL A 412 -13.33 16.58 -1.36
C VAL A 412 -13.82 18.03 -1.29
N HIS A 413 -15.14 18.21 -1.42
CA HIS A 413 -15.80 19.51 -1.25
C HIS A 413 -16.16 19.80 0.22
N GLU A 414 -16.58 21.05 0.48
CA GLU A 414 -16.76 21.68 1.79
C GLU A 414 -17.43 20.80 2.89
N GLN A 415 -18.55 20.14 2.59
CA GLN A 415 -19.30 19.34 3.59
C GLN A 415 -18.45 18.23 4.22
N GLY A 416 -17.53 17.62 3.46
CA GLY A 416 -16.63 16.58 3.96
C GLY A 416 -15.48 17.12 4.82
N ILE A 417 -15.07 18.37 4.59
CA ILE A 417 -13.98 19.03 5.30
C ILE A 417 -14.41 19.47 6.69
N ALA A 418 -15.64 19.99 6.83
CA ALA A 418 -16.18 20.45 8.11
C ALA A 418 -16.14 19.36 9.20
N LEU A 419 -16.58 18.14 8.88
CA LEU A 419 -16.57 17.01 9.82
C LEU A 419 -15.15 16.71 10.32
N LEU A 420 -14.17 16.64 9.42
CA LEU A 420 -12.79 16.36 9.80
C LEU A 420 -12.14 17.51 10.55
N ALA A 421 -12.33 18.75 10.09
CA ALA A 421 -11.82 19.93 10.77
C ALA A 421 -12.29 19.95 12.23
N SER A 422 -13.57 19.67 12.48
CA SER A 422 -14.12 19.55 13.83
C SER A 422 -13.44 18.47 14.70
N ALA A 423 -12.90 17.41 14.09
CA ALA A 423 -12.23 16.30 14.78
C ALA A 423 -10.74 16.55 14.98
N VAL A 424 -10.10 17.32 14.09
CA VAL A 424 -8.66 17.58 14.11
C VAL A 424 -8.32 18.82 14.95
N VAL A 425 -9.14 19.87 14.94
CA VAL A 425 -8.89 21.12 15.69
C VAL A 425 -8.59 20.89 17.19
N PRO A 426 -9.25 19.98 17.93
CA PRO A 426 -8.90 19.70 19.33
C PRO A 426 -7.46 19.20 19.55
N TYR A 427 -6.79 18.71 18.50
CA TYR A 427 -5.39 18.28 18.57
C TYR A 427 -4.38 19.44 18.56
N LEU A 428 -4.83 20.68 18.31
CA LEU A 428 -3.99 21.87 18.41
C LEU A 428 -3.69 22.28 19.86
N GLU A 429 -4.41 21.75 20.84
CA GLU A 429 -4.20 22.07 22.26
C GLU A 429 -2.77 21.75 22.72
N LEU A 430 -2.15 22.66 23.47
CA LEU A 430 -0.80 22.49 24.01
C LEU A 430 -0.67 21.30 24.98
N SER A 431 -1.79 20.81 25.51
CA SER A 431 -1.83 19.61 26.36
C SER A 431 -1.76 18.29 25.59
N GLN A 432 -1.81 18.31 24.25
CA GLN A 432 -1.66 17.10 23.44
C GLN A 432 -0.18 16.71 23.32
N PRO A 433 0.14 15.45 22.97
CA PRO A 433 1.50 15.06 22.61
C PRO A 433 2.04 15.88 21.43
N PRO A 434 3.32 16.31 21.43
CA PRO A 434 3.86 17.23 20.43
C PRO A 434 3.77 16.68 19.00
N ARG A 435 4.02 15.37 18.81
CA ARG A 435 3.90 14.72 17.50
C ARG A 435 2.47 14.73 16.94
N LEU A 436 1.46 14.69 17.80
CA LEU A 436 0.06 14.80 17.36
C LEU A 436 -0.30 16.26 17.04
N GLN A 437 0.26 17.23 17.77
CA GLN A 437 0.08 18.65 17.47
C GLN A 437 0.68 19.01 16.09
N GLU A 438 1.92 18.58 15.84
CA GLU A 438 2.61 18.80 14.55
C GLU A 438 1.81 18.22 13.39
N ALA A 439 1.41 16.95 13.50
CA ALA A 439 0.59 16.29 12.49
C ALA A 439 -0.79 16.94 12.31
N ALA A 440 -1.41 17.46 13.38
CA ALA A 440 -2.69 18.16 13.29
C ALA A 440 -2.58 19.51 12.56
N VAL A 441 -1.48 20.25 12.76
CA VAL A 441 -1.22 21.49 12.04
C VAL A 441 -1.06 21.21 10.54
N GLU A 442 -0.22 20.23 10.18
CA GLU A 442 -0.03 19.82 8.78
C GLU A 442 -1.36 19.37 8.15
N CYS A 443 -2.13 18.54 8.87
CA CYS A 443 -3.46 18.10 8.44
C CYS A 443 -4.41 19.27 8.15
N LEU A 444 -4.50 20.26 9.05
CA LEU A 444 -5.39 21.39 8.87
C LEU A 444 -4.94 22.33 7.74
N GLN A 445 -3.64 22.43 7.48
CA GLN A 445 -3.11 23.16 6.32
C GLN A 445 -3.54 22.49 5.00
N ASP A 446 -3.43 21.16 4.93
CA ASP A 446 -3.90 20.39 3.77
C ASP A 446 -5.44 20.48 3.61
N LEU A 447 -6.20 20.37 4.72
CA LEU A 447 -7.65 20.54 4.70
C LEU A 447 -8.06 21.94 4.22
N ALA A 448 -7.28 22.97 4.57
CA ALA A 448 -7.52 24.33 4.12
C ALA A 448 -7.30 24.50 2.60
N CYS A 449 -6.50 23.64 1.97
CA CYS A 449 -6.39 23.60 0.51
C CYS A 449 -7.67 23.11 -0.17
N CYS A 450 -8.52 22.37 0.54
CA CYS A 450 -9.83 21.92 0.06
C CYS A 450 -10.95 22.90 0.44
N SER A 451 -10.97 23.40 1.69
CA SER A 451 -11.89 24.45 2.14
C SER A 451 -11.26 25.23 3.29
N ALA A 452 -10.74 26.42 2.98
CA ALA A 452 -10.17 27.35 3.96
C ALA A 452 -11.23 27.83 4.94
N ASP A 453 -12.45 28.14 4.47
CA ASP A 453 -13.55 28.66 5.29
C ASP A 453 -13.99 27.68 6.37
N SER A 454 -14.11 26.38 6.04
CA SER A 454 -14.43 25.34 7.01
C SER A 454 -13.37 25.27 8.10
N VAL A 455 -12.08 25.21 7.72
CA VAL A 455 -10.97 25.14 8.68
C VAL A 455 -10.95 26.40 9.56
N TRP A 456 -11.08 27.57 8.95
CA TRP A 456 -11.14 28.85 9.66
C TRP A 456 -12.29 28.87 10.67
N TYR A 457 -13.50 28.46 10.28
CA TYR A 457 -14.67 28.42 11.15
C TYR A 457 -14.44 27.55 12.39
N PHE A 458 -13.92 26.33 12.24
CA PHE A 458 -13.67 25.44 13.38
C PHE A 458 -12.53 25.94 14.28
N VAL A 459 -11.48 26.53 13.70
CA VAL A 459 -10.39 27.12 14.50
C VAL A 459 -10.88 28.37 15.27
N ALA A 460 -11.63 29.25 14.60
CA ALA A 460 -12.19 30.45 15.20
C ALA A 460 -13.18 30.10 16.31
N THR A 461 -14.10 29.17 16.08
CA THR A 461 -15.07 28.74 17.12
C THR A 461 -14.40 28.09 18.33
N ALA A 462 -13.26 27.40 18.15
CA ALA A 462 -12.54 26.78 19.26
C ALA A 462 -11.62 27.74 20.04
N TYR A 463 -11.01 28.73 19.38
CA TYR A 463 -9.93 29.54 19.96
C TYR A 463 -10.17 31.07 19.94
N CYS A 464 -11.26 31.56 19.34
CA CYS A 464 -11.69 32.95 19.53
C CYS A 464 -12.42 33.08 20.87
N THR A 465 -11.99 34.04 21.68
CA THR A 465 -12.78 34.52 22.80
C THR A 465 -13.53 35.77 22.33
N THR A 466 -14.83 35.65 22.05
CA THR A 466 -15.68 36.84 21.91
C THR A 466 -15.89 37.41 23.31
N GLN A 467 -15.21 38.52 23.63
CA GLN A 467 -15.40 39.23 24.90
C GLN A 467 -16.81 39.85 25.03
N THR A 468 -17.59 39.90 23.95
CA THR A 468 -18.93 40.48 23.93
C THR A 468 -20.01 39.39 24.05
N ARG A 469 -20.70 39.37 25.19
CA ARG A 469 -21.97 38.62 25.34
C ARG A 469 -22.98 39.19 24.35
N TRP A 470 -23.40 38.41 23.37
CA TRP A 470 -24.56 38.75 22.54
C TRP A 470 -25.79 38.88 23.45
N SER A 471 -26.38 40.07 23.51
CA SER A 471 -27.64 40.36 24.21
C SER A 471 -28.66 40.78 23.16
N PRO A 472 -29.80 40.09 23.01
CA PRO A 472 -30.82 40.47 22.03
C PRO A 472 -31.64 41.65 22.56
N ALA A 473 -31.13 42.87 22.42
CA ALA A 473 -31.91 44.11 22.51
C ALA A 473 -31.31 45.21 21.60
N ALA A 474 -32.20 46.00 20.99
CA ALA A 474 -32.03 46.87 19.81
C ALA A 474 -31.12 48.12 19.97
N PRO A 475 -30.73 48.82 18.87
CA PRO A 475 -30.91 48.52 17.45
C PRO A 475 -29.66 47.88 16.81
N LEU A 476 -29.85 47.28 15.63
CA LEU A 476 -28.83 46.62 14.81
C LEU A 476 -27.75 47.61 14.31
N GLU A 477 -26.87 48.07 15.19
CA GLU A 477 -25.62 48.69 14.77
C GLU A 477 -24.60 47.58 14.42
N PRO A 478 -23.92 47.64 13.26
CA PRO A 478 -22.86 46.69 12.95
C PRO A 478 -21.73 46.87 13.97
N HIS A 479 -21.72 46.00 14.99
CA HIS A 479 -20.63 45.98 15.96
C HIS A 479 -19.36 45.49 15.25
N PRO A 480 -18.23 46.19 15.38
CA PRO A 480 -16.97 45.66 14.88
C PRO A 480 -16.68 44.38 15.66
N LEU A 481 -16.76 43.23 14.99
CA LEU A 481 -16.30 41.96 15.52
C LEU A 481 -14.78 42.06 15.68
N VAL A 482 -14.31 42.63 16.78
CA VAL A 482 -12.91 42.55 17.17
C VAL A 482 -12.72 41.16 17.79
N SER A 483 -12.58 40.16 16.93
CA SER A 483 -12.23 38.81 17.37
C SER A 483 -10.77 38.81 17.83
N THR A 484 -10.54 38.84 19.14
CA THR A 484 -9.22 38.55 19.70
C THR A 484 -9.03 37.03 19.73
N PHE A 485 -8.22 36.50 18.82
CA PHE A 485 -7.77 35.10 18.90
C PHE A 485 -6.91 34.93 20.14
N ASN A 486 -7.05 33.80 20.84
CA ASN A 486 -6.17 33.47 21.94
C ASN A 486 -4.78 33.10 21.38
N LEU A 487 -3.93 34.10 21.16
CA LEU A 487 -2.61 33.99 20.53
C LEU A 487 -1.56 33.27 21.38
N GLU A 488 -1.91 32.82 22.60
CA GLU A 488 -1.02 32.04 23.47
C GLU A 488 -0.65 30.68 22.85
N ASN A 489 -1.53 30.11 22.02
CA ASN A 489 -1.25 28.85 21.34
C ASN A 489 -0.49 29.08 20.02
N ARG A 490 0.82 28.78 20.02
CA ARG A 490 1.68 28.91 18.83
C ARG A 490 1.14 28.18 17.60
N ASN A 491 0.52 27.01 17.76
CA ASN A 491 0.01 26.22 16.64
C ASN A 491 -1.16 26.93 15.94
N VAL A 492 -2.07 27.51 16.74
CA VAL A 492 -3.21 28.29 16.23
C VAL A 492 -2.71 29.55 15.52
N SER A 493 -1.75 30.27 16.11
CA SER A 493 -1.15 31.46 15.50
C SER A 493 -0.50 31.16 14.15
N LEU A 494 0.22 30.03 14.03
CA LEU A 494 0.82 29.58 12.78
C LEU A 494 -0.24 29.24 11.72
N LEU A 495 -1.28 28.50 12.11
CA LEU A 495 -2.36 28.11 11.20
C LEU A 495 -3.18 29.32 10.71
N MET A 496 -3.49 30.26 11.60
CA MET A 496 -4.21 31.48 11.23
C MET A 496 -3.39 32.38 10.30
N ALA A 497 -2.07 32.47 10.50
CA ALA A 497 -1.18 33.18 9.58
C ALA A 497 -1.12 32.49 8.21
N TYR A 498 -1.15 31.16 8.17
CA TYR A 498 -1.23 30.39 6.92
C TYR A 498 -2.53 30.69 6.16
N LEU A 499 -3.69 30.60 6.83
CA LEU A 499 -5.00 30.89 6.23
C LEU A 499 -5.08 32.34 5.70
N SER A 500 -4.59 33.31 6.47
CA SER A 500 -4.58 34.72 6.07
C SER A 500 -3.69 35.02 4.84
N ASN A 501 -2.74 34.15 4.54
CA ASN A 501 -1.89 34.27 3.35
C ASN A 501 -2.47 33.56 2.12
N MET A 502 -3.44 32.65 2.29
CA MET A 502 -4.12 31.99 1.17
C MET A 502 -5.01 32.95 0.39
N ASP A 503 -5.61 33.93 1.06
CA ASP A 503 -6.50 34.94 0.46
C ASP A 503 -5.75 36.08 -0.26
N LYS A 504 -4.42 36.14 -0.16
CA LYS A 504 -3.63 37.13 -0.89
C LYS A 504 -3.51 36.69 -2.34
N PRO A 505 -3.84 37.55 -3.33
CA PRO A 505 -3.64 37.20 -4.73
C PRO A 505 -2.16 36.87 -4.94
N ARG A 506 -1.87 35.69 -5.48
CA ARG A 506 -0.53 35.33 -5.94
C ARG A 506 -0.20 36.26 -7.10
N LEU A 507 0.64 37.27 -6.83
CA LEU A 507 1.16 38.24 -7.81
C LEU A 507 1.89 37.55 -8.95
#